data_AF-A0A7C1U136-F1
#
_entry.id   AF-A0A7C1U136-F1
#
_cell.length_a   1.000
_cell.length_b   1.000
_cell.length_c   1.000
_cell.angle_alpha   90.00
_cell.angle_beta   90.00
_cell.angle_gamma   90.00
#
_symmetry.space_group_name_H-M   'P 1'
#
loop_
_entity.id
_entity.type
_entity.pdbx_description
1 polymer ?
#
loop_
_entity_poly.entity_id
_entity_poly.type
_entity_poly.pdbx_seq_one_letter_code
_entity_poly.pdbx_strand_id
1 'polypeptide(L)'
;MNHRIALTSLLVLCFLFTDVHARDVAGVTVPERITLADTALTLNGVGIRSKFFFDIYVGALYLPEKTQNAETAINMPGPKRVLMHFL
;
A
#
# COMPACT_ATOMS: atom_id res chain seq x y z
N MET A 1 -30.76 -4.87 30.50
CA MET A 1 -29.77 -3.78 30.33
C MET A 1 -28.48 -4.29 29.69
N ASN A 2 -28.00 -5.48 30.08
CA ASN A 2 -26.71 -6.04 29.65
C ASN A 2 -26.64 -6.42 28.15
N HIS A 3 -27.74 -6.89 27.54
CA HIS A 3 -27.76 -7.19 26.10
C HIS A 3 -27.68 -5.95 25.21
N ARG A 4 -28.21 -4.80 25.65
CA ARG A 4 -28.12 -3.54 24.90
C ARG A 4 -26.68 -3.01 24.90
N ILE A 5 -26.01 -3.12 26.05
CA ILE A 5 -24.59 -2.76 26.20
C ILE A 5 -23.71 -3.70 25.38
N ALA A 6 -23.96 -5.01 25.42
CA ALA A 6 -23.23 -6.00 24.61
C ALA A 6 -23.41 -5.76 23.10
N LEU A 7 -24.62 -5.41 22.66
CA LEU A 7 -24.90 -5.09 21.26
C LEU A 7 -24.19 -3.81 20.80
N THR A 8 -24.17 -2.77 21.66
CA THR A 8 -23.43 -1.53 21.36
C THR A 8 -21.92 -1.76 21.34
N SER A 9 -21.38 -2.59 22.23
CA SER A 9 -19.95 -2.93 22.24
C SER A 9 -19.53 -3.72 21.01
N LEU A 10 -20.38 -4.65 20.54
CA LEU A 10 -20.13 -5.41 19.31
C LEU A 10 -20.14 -4.52 18.07
N LEU A 11 -21.07 -3.55 18.00
CA LEU A 11 -21.15 -2.60 16.89
C LEU A 11 -19.90 -1.70 16.80
N VAL A 12 -19.39 -1.22 17.95
CA VAL A 12 -18.17 -0.40 18.00
C VAL A 12 -16.93 -1.18 17.57
N LEU A 13 -16.85 -2.48 17.90
CA LEU A 13 -15.73 -3.33 17.50
C LEU A 13 -15.66 -3.53 15.97
N CYS A 14 -16.80 -3.60 15.28
CA CYS A 14 -16.84 -3.73 13.82
C CYS A 14 -16.33 -2.49 13.07
N PHE A 15 -16.37 -1.29 13.68
CA PHE A 15 -15.88 -0.06 13.05
C PHE A 15 -14.36 0.14 13.15
N LEU A 16 -13.64 -0.73 13.87
CA LEU A 16 -12.18 -0.62 14.02
C LEU A 16 -11.38 -1.23 12.86
N PHE A 17 -12.05 -1.95 11.95
CA PHE A 17 -11.39 -2.51 10.77
C PHE A 17 -11.32 -1.44 9.68
N THR A 18 -10.18 -0.76 9.59
CA THR A 18 -9.86 0.07 8.41
C THR A 18 -9.33 -0.84 7.32
N ASP A 19 -10.01 -0.87 6.17
CA ASP A 19 -9.61 -1.67 5.04
C ASP A 19 -8.21 -1.29 4.54
N VAL A 20 -7.29 -2.25 4.59
CA VAL A 20 -6.02 -2.20 3.87
C VAL A 20 -6.24 -2.86 2.52
N HIS A 21 -6.85 -2.14 1.58
CA HIS A 21 -7.13 -2.66 0.24
C HIS A 21 -5.85 -2.70 -0.59
N ALA A 22 -5.31 -3.89 -0.85
CA ALA A 22 -4.29 -4.04 -1.89
C ALA A 22 -4.87 -3.62 -3.24
N ARG A 23 -4.09 -2.92 -4.06
CA ARG A 23 -4.53 -2.46 -5.38
C ARG A 23 -4.13 -3.48 -6.44
N ASP A 24 -5.10 -3.95 -7.22
CA ASP A 24 -4.83 -4.75 -8.41
C ASP A 24 -4.48 -3.85 -9.60
N VAL A 25 -3.32 -4.08 -10.21
CA VAL A 25 -2.83 -3.35 -11.39
C VAL A 25 -2.38 -4.37 -12.42
N ALA A 26 -3.03 -4.39 -13.60
CA ALA A 26 -2.75 -5.37 -14.66
C ALA A 26 -2.76 -6.84 -14.17
N GLY A 27 -3.65 -7.19 -13.24
CA GLY A 27 -3.72 -8.54 -12.65
C GLY A 27 -2.67 -8.82 -11.57
N VAL A 28 -1.85 -7.83 -11.22
CA VAL A 28 -0.85 -7.92 -10.13
C VAL A 28 -1.41 -7.28 -8.87
N THR A 29 -1.51 -8.05 -7.80
CA THR A 29 -1.88 -7.53 -6.47
C THR A 29 -0.70 -6.78 -5.85
N VAL A 30 -0.88 -5.48 -5.61
CA VAL A 30 0.13 -4.60 -5.01
C VAL A 30 -0.33 -4.21 -3.61
N PRO A 31 0.32 -4.72 -2.54
CA PRO A 31 -0.04 -4.39 -1.17
C PRO A 31 0.09 -2.89 -0.86
N GLU A 32 -0.80 -2.32 -0.06
CA GLU A 32 -0.68 -0.93 0.40
C GLU A 32 0.45 -0.73 1.42
N ARG A 33 0.81 -1.79 2.17
CA ARG A 33 1.93 -1.78 3.11
C ARG A 33 2.75 -3.05 3.01
N ILE A 34 4.04 -2.92 3.27
CA ILE A 34 4.99 -4.02 3.39
C ILE A 34 5.92 -3.75 4.58
N THR A 35 6.57 -4.79 5.09
CA THR A 35 7.67 -4.65 6.05
C THR A 35 8.98 -5.01 5.34
N LEU A 36 9.98 -4.13 5.43
CA LEU A 36 11.32 -4.36 4.90
C LEU A 36 12.34 -4.01 5.99
N ALA A 37 13.17 -4.98 6.39
CA ALA A 37 14.16 -4.81 7.45
C ALA A 37 13.58 -4.13 8.71
N ASP A 38 12.49 -4.70 9.22
CA ASP A 38 11.74 -4.22 10.39
C ASP A 38 11.13 -2.81 10.28
N THR A 39 11.18 -2.21 9.08
CA THR A 39 10.56 -0.92 8.77
C THR A 39 9.29 -1.13 7.96
N ALA A 40 8.18 -0.58 8.43
CA ALA A 40 6.94 -0.54 7.66
C ALA A 40 7.06 0.50 6.55
N LEU A 41 6.78 0.10 5.31
CA LEU A 41 6.72 0.96 4.15
C LEU A 41 5.30 1.00 3.59
N THR A 42 4.86 2.17 3.16
CA THR A 42 3.57 2.41 2.53
C THR A 42 3.75 2.62 1.03
N LEU A 43 2.81 2.11 0.23
CA LEU A 43 2.78 2.26 -1.22
C LEU A 43 2.62 3.74 -1.57
N ASN A 44 3.67 4.39 -2.07
CA ASN A 44 3.60 5.79 -2.53
C ASN A 44 2.87 5.91 -3.86
N GLY A 45 3.13 4.99 -4.79
CA GLY A 45 2.50 4.97 -6.11
C GLY A 45 2.78 3.69 -6.88
N VAL A 46 1.91 3.38 -7.83
CA VAL A 46 2.00 2.21 -8.71
C VAL A 46 1.57 2.59 -10.12
N GLY A 47 2.23 2.03 -11.14
CA GLY A 47 1.89 2.23 -12.54
C GLY A 47 2.42 1.12 -13.45
N ILE A 48 1.96 1.10 -14.70
CA ILE A 48 2.38 0.13 -15.72
C ILE A 48 3.38 0.82 -16.65
N ARG A 49 4.47 0.15 -16.98
CA ARG A 49 5.38 0.58 -18.04
C ARG A 49 5.09 -0.22 -19.30
N SER A 50 4.63 0.46 -20.36
CA SER A 50 4.35 -0.17 -21.66
C SER A 50 5.35 0.29 -22.73
N LYS A 51 5.62 -0.57 -23.72
CA LYS A 51 6.42 -0.25 -24.92
C LYS A 51 5.79 -0.90 -26.15
N PHE A 52 5.58 -0.12 -27.21
CA PHE A 52 4.77 -0.50 -28.37
C PHE A 52 3.36 -0.92 -27.95
N PHE A 53 3.06 -2.22 -27.97
CA PHE A 53 1.77 -2.81 -27.60
C PHE A 53 1.90 -3.83 -26.46
N PHE A 54 3.06 -3.86 -25.80
CA PHE A 54 3.33 -4.77 -24.68
C PHE A 54 3.41 -3.99 -23.38
N ASP A 55 2.68 -4.47 -22.38
CA ASP A 55 2.91 -4.10 -21.00
C ASP A 55 4.16 -4.85 -20.53
N ILE A 56 5.16 -4.10 -20.04
CA ILE A 56 6.47 -4.67 -19.71
C ILE A 56 6.53 -5.03 -18.23
N TYR A 57 6.07 -4.14 -17.35
CA TYR A 57 6.00 -4.42 -15.92
C TYR A 57 5.03 -3.49 -15.18
N VAL A 58 4.56 -3.95 -14.02
CA VAL A 58 3.99 -3.12 -12.96
C VAL A 58 5.11 -2.62 -12.06
N GLY A 59 5.25 -1.30 -11.96
CA GLY A 59 6.20 -0.62 -11.10
C GLY A 59 5.52 -0.05 -9.87
N ALA A 60 6.00 -0.35 -8.66
CA ALA A 60 5.49 0.20 -7.42
C ALA A 60 6.61 0.79 -6.54
N LEU A 61 6.38 1.97 -5.98
CA LEU A 61 7.30 2.65 -5.06
C LEU A 61 6.73 2.60 -3.65
N TYR A 62 7.51 2.09 -2.71
CA TYR A 62 7.20 2.08 -1.28
C TYR A 62 8.18 2.95 -0.50
N LEU A 63 7.63 3.79 0.38
CA LEU A 63 8.37 4.74 1.21
C LEU A 63 7.94 4.60 2.67
N PRO A 64 8.78 5.00 3.65
CA PRO A 64 8.36 5.13 5.04
C PRO A 64 7.14 6.05 5.22
N GLU A 65 7.08 7.14 4.45
CA GLU A 65 5.97 8.11 4.45
C GLU A 65 5.56 8.48 3.01
N LYS A 66 4.25 8.64 2.76
CA LYS A 66 3.72 9.05 1.45
C LYS A 66 4.09 10.50 1.15
N THR A 67 4.55 10.78 -0.06
CA THR A 67 4.83 12.14 -0.53
C THR A 67 4.63 12.28 -2.04
N GLN A 68 4.24 13.48 -2.45
CA GLN A 68 4.16 13.89 -3.86
C GLN A 68 5.39 14.71 -4.30
N ASN A 69 6.27 15.09 -3.37
CA ASN A 69 7.50 15.80 -3.69
C ASN A 69 8.63 14.80 -3.99
N ALA A 70 9.18 14.88 -5.20
CA ALA A 70 10.22 13.96 -5.67
C ALA A 70 11.52 14.06 -4.86
N GLU A 71 11.95 15.27 -4.50
CA GLU A 71 13.16 15.49 -3.72
C GLU A 71 13.03 14.89 -2.32
N THR A 72 11.87 15.08 -1.69
CA THR A 72 11.54 14.42 -0.42
C THR A 72 11.59 12.90 -0.55
N ALA A 73 10.98 12.32 -1.60
CA ALA A 73 10.96 10.88 -1.82
C ALA A 73 12.37 10.28 -1.96
N ILE A 74 13.25 10.97 -2.68
CA ILE A 74 14.64 10.53 -2.91
C ILE A 74 15.47 10.65 -1.63
N ASN A 75 15.41 11.81 -0.97
CA ASN A 75 16.28 12.13 0.17
C ASN A 75 15.77 11.58 1.51
N MET A 76 14.55 11.01 1.56
CA MET A 76 13.99 10.43 2.78
C MET A 76 14.95 9.40 3.40
N PRO A 77 15.27 9.50 4.70
CA PRO A 77 16.15 8.54 5.36
C PRO A 77 15.47 7.18 5.49
N GLY A 78 16.29 6.13 5.64
CA GLY A 78 15.81 4.77 5.84
C GLY A 78 15.51 4.01 4.54
N PRO A 79 15.00 2.76 4.68
CA PRO A 79 14.79 1.88 3.55
C PRO A 79 13.65 2.37 2.65
N LYS A 80 13.85 2.22 1.34
CA LYS A 80 12.85 2.46 0.29
C LYS A 80 12.83 1.23 -0.62
N ARG A 81 11.70 0.91 -1.22
CA ARG A 81 11.61 -0.23 -2.16
C ARG A 81 10.98 0.20 -3.48
N VAL A 82 11.64 -0.20 -4.57
CA VAL A 82 11.05 -0.22 -5.91
C VAL A 82 10.76 -1.67 -6.27
N LEU A 83 9.51 -1.99 -6.56
CA LEU A 83 9.08 -3.27 -7.10
C LEU A 83 8.92 -3.13 -8.62
N MET A 84 9.46 -4.09 -9.37
CA MET A 84 9.18 -4.27 -10.79
C MET A 84 8.68 -5.70 -10.99
N HIS A 85 7.41 -5.84 -11.34
CA HIS A 85 6.80 -7.13 -11.66
C HIS A 85 6.59 -7.21 -13.16
N PHE A 86 7.41 -8.00 -13.86
CA PHE A 86 7.34 -8.14 -15.31
C PHE A 86 6.11 -8.95 -15.72
N LEU A 87 5.42 -8.46 -16.75
CA LEU A 87 4.17 -8.99 -17.30
C LEU A 87 4.43 -9.87 -18.54
#